data_AF-A0A913XKE3-F1
#
_entry.id   AF-A0A913XKE3-F1
#
_cell.length_a   1.000
_cell.length_b   1.000
_cell.length_c   1.000
_cell.angle_alpha   90.00
_cell.angle_beta   90.00
_cell.angle_gamma   90.00
#
_symmetry.space_group_name_H-M   'P 1'
#
loop_
_entity.id
_entity.type
_entity.pdbx_description
1 polymer ?
#
loop_
_entity_poly.entity_id
_entity_poly.type
_entity_poly.pdbx_seq_one_letter_code
_entity_poly.pdbx_strand_id
1 'polypeptide(L)'
;MTSLNASKGARVPAPTRKLVIRKANSQRDLRPLTDRLTLSKVLGLTCASNAALTCNPVNGIIAYPAGCTVVLFNPRGSKQEFIQNVCK
;
A
#
# COMPACT_ATOMS: atom_id res chain seq x y z
N MET A 1 -54.80 -22.17 47.54
CA MET A 1 -53.98 -20.95 47.67
C MET A 1 -52.84 -21.04 46.64
N THR A 2 -52.79 -20.03 45.76
CA THR A 2 -51.65 -19.57 44.92
C THR A 2 -50.96 -20.59 43.99
N SER A 3 -51.26 -20.64 42.68
CA SER A 3 -50.87 -19.68 41.61
C SER A 3 -49.37 -19.70 41.28
N LEU A 4 -49.01 -19.95 40.01
CA LEU A 4 -48.36 -18.98 39.10
C LEU A 4 -47.63 -19.68 37.94
N ASN A 5 -48.25 -19.57 36.77
CA ASN A 5 -47.69 -19.27 35.44
C ASN A 5 -46.46 -20.01 34.89
N ALA A 6 -46.72 -20.78 33.81
CA ALA A 6 -45.75 -21.06 32.76
C ALA A 6 -45.38 -19.76 32.01
N SER A 7 -44.17 -19.26 32.23
CA SER A 7 -43.60 -18.13 31.51
C SER A 7 -43.22 -18.53 30.08
N LYS A 8 -44.09 -18.18 29.11
CA LYS A 8 -43.74 -18.16 27.69
C LYS A 8 -42.61 -17.13 27.49
N GLY A 9 -41.37 -17.60 27.45
CA GLY A 9 -40.22 -16.81 27.03
C GLY A 9 -40.35 -16.46 25.54
N ALA A 10 -40.85 -15.26 25.25
CA ALA A 10 -40.87 -14.72 23.90
C ALA A 10 -39.43 -14.50 23.43
N ARG A 11 -38.96 -15.33 22.50
CA ARG A 11 -37.64 -15.21 21.89
C ARG A 11 -37.66 -14.04 20.90
N VAL A 12 -37.01 -12.94 21.26
CA VAL A 12 -36.81 -11.80 20.34
C VAL A 12 -35.82 -12.24 19.25
N PRO A 13 -36.20 -12.24 17.96
CA PRO A 13 -35.27 -12.59 16.89
C PRO A 13 -34.20 -11.51 16.71
N ALA A 14 -32.96 -11.93 16.45
CA ALA A 14 -31.83 -11.03 16.27
C ALA A 14 -32.07 -10.06 15.09
N PRO A 15 -31.73 -8.77 15.23
CA PRO A 15 -31.89 -7.80 14.17
C PRO A 15 -30.97 -8.17 13.00
N THR A 16 -31.54 -8.73 11.94
CA THR A 16 -30.83 -8.98 10.69
C THR A 16 -30.70 -7.65 9.94
N ARG A 17 -29.73 -6.83 10.34
CA ARG A 17 -29.27 -5.71 9.52
C ARG A 17 -28.64 -6.31 8.27
N LYS A 18 -29.44 -6.54 7.22
CA LYS A 18 -28.92 -6.79 5.89
C LYS A 18 -28.13 -5.54 5.50
N LEU A 19 -26.81 -5.67 5.41
CA LEU A 19 -25.96 -4.65 4.83
C LEU A 19 -26.33 -4.55 3.35
N VAL A 20 -27.21 -3.60 3.02
CA VAL A 20 -27.50 -3.24 1.63
C VAL A 20 -26.29 -2.47 1.13
N ILE A 21 -25.36 -3.18 0.48
CA ILE A 21 -24.29 -2.54 -0.28
C ILE A 21 -24.97 -1.89 -1.49
N ARG A 22 -25.41 -0.65 -1.34
CA ARG A 22 -25.74 0.18 -2.50
C ARG A 22 -24.43 0.32 -3.26
N LYS A 23 -24.34 -0.31 -4.44
CA LYS A 23 -23.24 -0.10 -5.36
C LYS A 23 -23.28 1.37 -5.74
N ALA A 24 -22.57 2.19 -4.97
CA ALA A 24 -22.30 3.56 -5.35
C ALA A 24 -21.76 3.49 -6.77
N ASN A 25 -22.31 4.34 -7.64
CA ASN A 25 -21.86 4.53 -9.02
C ASN A 25 -20.44 5.08 -9.02
N SER A 26 -19.52 4.25 -8.56
CA SER A 26 -18.13 4.55 -8.32
C SER A 26 -17.46 4.34 -9.66
N GLN A 27 -17.43 5.40 -10.47
CA GLN A 27 -16.47 5.60 -11.56
C GLN A 27 -15.02 5.68 -11.04
N ARG A 28 -14.70 4.91 -9.99
CA ARG A 28 -13.34 4.67 -9.57
C ARG A 28 -12.92 3.47 -10.38
N ASP A 29 -11.87 3.68 -11.17
CA ASP A 29 -11.07 2.59 -11.70
C ASP A 29 -10.83 1.58 -10.55
N LEU A 30 -10.86 0.27 -10.84
CA LEU A 30 -10.72 -0.81 -9.86
C LEU A 30 -9.42 -1.62 -10.02
N ARG A 31 -8.57 -1.27 -11.00
CA ARG A 31 -7.25 -1.90 -11.20
C ARG A 31 -6.35 -1.81 -9.95
N PRO A 32 -5.44 -2.74 -9.69
CA PRO A 32 -4.45 -2.58 -8.62
C PRO A 32 -3.71 -1.23 -8.68
N LEU A 33 -3.33 -0.65 -7.54
CA LEU A 33 -2.59 0.62 -7.51
C LEU A 33 -1.27 0.55 -8.30
N THR A 34 -0.63 -0.63 -8.30
CA THR A 34 0.58 -0.92 -9.06
C THR A 34 0.40 -0.69 -10.56
N ASP A 35 -0.81 -0.83 -11.09
CA ASP A 35 -1.11 -0.63 -12.52
C ASP A 35 -1.47 0.82 -12.85
N ARG A 36 -1.72 1.65 -11.83
CA ARG A 36 -2.18 3.04 -12.00
C ARG A 36 -1.15 4.08 -11.59
N LEU A 37 -0.18 3.69 -10.76
CA LEU A 37 0.79 4.59 -10.17
C LEU A 37 2.20 4.09 -10.46
N THR A 38 3.05 5.03 -10.85
CA THR A 38 4.48 4.77 -11.07
C THR A 38 5.30 5.75 -10.25
N LEU A 39 6.43 5.27 -9.74
CA LEU A 39 7.42 6.15 -9.10
C LEU A 39 8.11 6.96 -10.20
N SER A 40 7.94 8.29 -10.18
CA SER A 40 8.50 9.17 -11.21
C SER A 40 9.92 9.63 -10.86
N LYS A 41 10.12 10.15 -9.65
CA LYS A 41 11.39 10.73 -9.22
C LYS A 41 11.55 10.62 -7.71
N VAL A 42 12.77 10.33 -7.30
CA VAL A 42 13.23 10.36 -5.91
C VAL A 42 14.14 11.57 -5.75
N LEU A 43 13.84 12.39 -4.75
CA LEU A 43 14.54 13.66 -4.51
C LEU A 43 15.66 13.56 -3.47
N GLY A 44 15.64 12.51 -2.66
CA GLY A 44 16.57 12.32 -1.55
C GLY A 44 16.96 10.86 -1.36
N LEU A 45 17.92 10.64 -0.48
CA LEU A 45 18.46 9.32 -0.19
C LEU A 45 18.46 9.07 1.33
N THR A 46 18.44 7.80 1.71
CA THR A 46 18.36 7.34 3.10
C THR A 46 19.63 6.57 3.45
N CYS A 47 20.67 7.26 3.92
CA CYS A 47 21.91 6.62 4.34
C CYS A 47 22.31 7.01 5.76
N ALA A 48 22.83 6.06 6.53
CA ALA A 48 23.47 6.33 7.82
C ALA A 48 24.99 6.54 7.70
N SER A 49 25.59 6.17 6.57
CA SER A 49 27.02 6.34 6.28
C SER A 49 27.28 6.37 4.78
N ASN A 50 28.48 6.82 4.40
CA ASN A 50 28.91 6.87 3.00
C ASN A 50 29.07 5.48 2.38
N ALA A 51 29.23 4.43 3.19
CA ALA A 51 29.31 3.05 2.72
C ALA A 51 27.94 2.50 2.26
N ALA A 52 26.85 3.21 2.53
CA ALA A 52 25.50 2.81 2.12
C ALA A 52 25.16 3.20 0.67
N LEU A 53 26.06 3.88 -0.04
CA LEU A 53 25.89 4.23 -1.46
C LEU A 53 27.17 3.90 -2.23
N THR A 54 27.05 3.71 -3.55
CA THR A 54 28.20 3.41 -4.40
C THR A 54 28.04 4.07 -5.77
N CYS A 55 29.16 4.38 -6.43
CA CYS A 55 29.16 4.86 -7.80
C CYS A 55 29.88 3.86 -8.71
N ASN A 56 29.32 3.61 -9.88
CA ASN A 56 29.99 2.84 -10.91
C ASN A 56 31.05 3.73 -11.58
N PRO A 57 32.34 3.36 -11.53
CA PRO A 57 33.43 4.19 -12.04
C PRO A 57 33.46 4.31 -13.57
N VAL A 58 32.84 3.38 -14.31
CA VAL A 58 32.87 3.36 -15.78
C VAL A 58 31.82 4.29 -16.36
N ASN A 59 30.59 4.22 -15.85
CA ASN A 59 29.45 4.96 -16.41
C ASN A 59 28.92 6.09 -15.52
N GLY A 60 29.47 6.25 -14.31
CA GLY A 60 29.09 7.30 -13.36
C GLY A 60 27.69 7.15 -12.77
N ILE A 61 27.07 5.96 -12.87
CA ILE A 61 25.77 5.69 -12.24
C ILE A 61 25.98 5.60 -10.72
N ILE A 62 25.14 6.30 -9.97
CA ILE A 62 25.14 6.33 -8.52
C ILE A 62 24.00 5.45 -8.00
N ALA A 63 24.32 4.46 -7.19
CA ALA A 63 23.33 3.62 -6.50
C ALA A 63 23.18 4.10 -5.06
N TYR A 64 21.96 4.42 -4.65
CA TYR A 64 21.66 4.83 -3.27
C TYR A 64 20.31 4.31 -2.77
N PRO A 65 20.20 3.99 -1.47
CA PRO A 65 18.94 3.62 -0.84
C PRO A 65 18.02 4.83 -0.67
N ALA A 66 16.72 4.63 -0.88
CA ALA A 66 15.66 5.60 -0.59
C ALA A 66 14.44 4.85 -0.05
N GLY A 67 14.30 4.80 1.27
CA GLY A 67 13.28 3.97 1.93
C GLY A 67 13.40 2.48 1.55
N CYS A 68 12.34 1.92 0.96
CA CYS A 68 12.28 0.51 0.55
C CYS A 68 12.76 0.23 -0.89
N THR A 69 13.26 1.25 -1.60
CA THR A 69 13.72 1.16 -2.99
C THR A 69 15.20 1.54 -3.07
N VAL A 70 15.92 0.95 -4.01
CA VAL A 70 17.27 1.41 -4.39
C VAL A 70 17.16 2.19 -5.70
N VAL A 71 17.72 3.39 -5.72
CA VAL A 71 17.74 4.25 -6.91
C VAL A 71 19.07 4.12 -7.62
N LEU A 72 19.03 3.90 -8.93
CA LEU A 72 20.16 4.03 -9.83
C LEU A 72 20.04 5.35 -10.57
N PHE A 73 20.90 6.31 -10.25
CA PHE A 73 20.85 7.66 -10.80
C PHE A 73 22.02 7.92 -11.75
N ASN A 74 21.71 8.35 -12.97
CA ASN A 74 22.71 8.86 -13.90
C ASN A 74 22.76 10.40 -13.83
N PRO A 75 23.79 11.00 -13.21
CA PRO A 75 23.88 12.45 -13.04
C PRO A 75 24.04 13.21 -14.35
N ARG A 76 24.61 12.59 -15.40
CA ARG A 76 24.79 13.22 -16.72
C ARG A 76 23.48 13.37 -17.48
N GLY A 77 22.59 12.37 -17.37
CA GLY A 77 21.30 12.34 -18.05
C GLY A 77 20.11 12.70 -17.17
N SER A 78 20.34 12.95 -15.86
CA SER A 78 19.29 13.13 -14.85
C SER A 78 18.23 12.01 -14.81
N LYS A 79 18.58 10.82 -15.30
CA LYS A 79 17.69 9.65 -15.37
C LYS A 79 17.79 8.85 -14.08
N GLN A 80 16.65 8.41 -13.57
CA GLN A 80 16.55 7.52 -12.41
C GLN A 80 15.90 6.20 -12.82
N GLU A 81 16.46 5.11 -12.33
CA GLU A 81 15.89 3.78 -12.38
C GLU A 81 15.72 3.26 -10.95
N PHE A 82 14.71 2.42 -10.74
CA PHE A 82 14.27 2.03 -9.41
C PHE A 82 14.28 0.50 -9.28
N ILE A 83 15.00 -0.01 -8.30
CA ILE A 83 14.95 -1.42 -7.90
C ILE A 83 13.97 -1.52 -6.74
N GLN A 84 12.78 -2.04 -7.04
CA GLN A 84 11.70 -2.24 -6.06
C GLN A 84 11.71 -3.68 -5.57
N ASN A 85 11.51 -3.88 -4.27
CA ASN A 85 11.21 -5.21 -3.75
C ASN A 85 9.75 -5.55 -4.10
N VAL A 86 9.55 -6.26 -5.21
CA VAL A 86 8.21 -6.70 -5.62
C VAL A 86 7.98 -8.11 -5.07
N CYS A 87 7.24 -8.20 -3.96
CA CYS A 87 6.55 -9.43 -3.62
C CYS A 87 5.31 -9.55 -4.52
N LYS A 88 5.25 -10.62 -5.32
CA LYS A 88 4.06 -11.00 -6.10
C LYS A 88 3.23 -12.00 -5.32
#